data_AF-J3AI61-F1
#
_entry.id   AF-J3AI61-F1
#
_cell.length_a   1.000
_cell.length_b   1.000
_cell.length_c   1.000
_cell.angle_alpha   90.00
_cell.angle_beta   90.00
_cell.angle_gamma   90.00
#
_symmetry.space_group_name_H-M   'P 1'
#
loop_
_entity.id
_entity.type
_entity.pdbx_description
1 polymer ?
#
loop_
_entity_poly.entity_id
_entity_poly.type
_entity_poly.pdbx_seq_one_letter_code
_entity_poly.pdbx_strand_id
1 'polypeptide(L)' 'MTPSPVGPLRFTRGRHAYIVARAYDGEGYIGLRDGRIIARDQERAQVARALIVRSHPH' A
#
# COMPACT_ATOMS: atom_id res chain seq x y z
N MET A 1 17.16 -7.25 17.38
CA MET A 1 16.71 -6.19 16.46
C MET A 1 15.20 -6.23 16.38
N THR A 2 14.49 -5.39 17.13
CA THR A 2 13.06 -5.17 16.91
C THR A 2 12.91 -4.46 15.56
N PRO A 3 12.14 -5.00 14.59
CA PRO A 3 11.85 -4.23 13.39
C PRO A 3 11.13 -2.97 13.85
N SER A 4 11.77 -1.80 13.65
CA SER A 4 11.12 -0.51 13.88
C SER A 4 9.74 -0.57 13.22
N PRO A 5 8.67 -0.14 13.89
CA PRO A 5 7.35 -0.10 13.27
C PRO A 5 7.45 0.84 12.08
N VAL A 6 7.66 0.28 10.89
CA VAL A 6 7.72 1.08 9.69
C VAL A 6 6.29 1.55 9.50
N GLY A 7 6.06 2.82 9.84
CA GLY A 7 4.76 3.44 9.69
C GLY A 7 4.20 3.26 8.28
N PRO A 8 2.91 3.55 8.08
CA PRO A 8 2.29 3.39 6.78
C PRO A 8 3.13 4.10 5.70
N LEU A 9 3.45 3.40 4.61
CA LEU A 9 4.16 4.01 3.50
C LEU A 9 3.16 4.92 2.79
N ARG A 10 3.39 6.22 2.77
CA ARG A 10 2.49 7.19 2.13
C ARG A 10 3.26 7.93 1.05
N PHE A 11 2.70 7.98 -0.15
CA PHE A 11 3.28 8.73 -1.25
C PHE A 11 2.18 9.26 -2.17
N THR A 12 2.44 10.36 -2.86
CA THR A 12 1.56 10.93 -3.87
C THR A 12 2.11 10.65 -5.25
N ARG A 13 1.25 10.28 -6.20
CA ARG A 13 1.63 10.13 -7.60
C ARG A 13 0.54 10.71 -8.50
N GLY A 14 0.90 11.74 -9.27
CA GLY A 14 -0.09 12.55 -9.99
C GLY A 14 -1.03 13.24 -9.00
N ARG A 15 -2.34 13.15 -9.25
CA ARG A 15 -3.39 13.70 -8.37
C ARG A 15 -3.87 12.73 -7.28
N HIS A 16 -3.26 11.56 -7.18
CA HIS A 16 -3.73 10.48 -6.32
C HIS A 16 -2.77 10.25 -5.14
N ALA A 17 -3.35 10.08 -3.95
CA ALA A 17 -2.63 9.71 -2.74
C ALA A 17 -2.63 8.19 -2.57
N TYR A 18 -1.45 7.61 -2.37
CA TYR A 18 -1.25 6.18 -2.19
C TYR A 18 -0.75 5.88 -0.78
N ILE A 19 -1.30 4.84 -0.16
CA ILE A 19 -0.93 4.42 1.20
C ILE A 19 -0.79 2.90 1.25
N VAL A 20 0.31 2.39 1.80
CA VAL A 20 0.43 0.98 2.20
C VAL A 20 0.30 0.93 3.71
N ALA A 21 -0.72 0.23 4.19
CA ALA A 21 -1.02 0.05 5.61
C ALA A 21 -1.20 -1.44 5.93
N ARG A 22 -1.12 -1.79 7.21
CA ARG A 22 -1.49 -3.13 7.68
C ARG A 22 -3.00 -3.31 7.55
N ALA A 23 -3.45 -4.51 7.19
CA ALA A 23 -4.87 -4.82 7.14
C ALA A 23 -5.49 -4.76 8.56
N TYR A 24 -6.75 -4.34 8.65
CA TYR A 24 -7.46 -4.22 9.94
C TYR A 24 -7.72 -5.56 10.61
N ASP A 25 -7.89 -6.61 9.81
CA ASP A 25 -7.99 -8.00 10.26
C ASP A 25 -6.66 -8.57 10.78
N GLY A 26 -5.56 -7.81 10.67
CA GLY A 26 -4.24 -8.19 11.15
C GLY A 26 -3.41 -9.03 10.17
N GLU A 27 -4.03 -9.56 9.11
CA GLU A 27 -3.41 -10.41 8.10
C GLU A 27 -2.93 -9.59 6.89
N GLY A 28 -1.61 -9.46 6.77
CA GLY A 28 -0.99 -8.83 5.61
C GLY A 28 -1.16 -7.30 5.55
N TYR A 29 -1.19 -6.79 4.32
CA TYR A 29 -1.12 -5.37 3.99
C TYR A 29 -2.17 -5.01 2.95
N ILE A 30 -2.63 -3.77 3.01
CA ILE A 30 -3.57 -3.17 2.08
C ILE A 30 -2.96 -1.93 1.43
N GLY A 31 -3.24 -1.77 0.14
CA GLY A 31 -2.85 -0.63 -0.65
C GLY A 31 -4.06 0.23 -0.95
N LEU A 32 -4.01 1.50 -0.52
CA LEU A 32 -5.06 2.48 -0.69
C LEU A 32 -4.67 3.47 -1.80
N ARG A 33 -5.64 3.87 -2.61
CA ARG A 33 -5.60 5.03 -3.51
C ARG A 33 -6.76 5.95 -3.16
N ASP A 34 -6.46 7.17 -2.74
CA ASP A 34 -7.44 8.18 -2.29
C ASP A 34 -8.45 7.63 -1.27
N GLY A 35 -7.96 6.80 -0.34
CA GLY A 35 -8.77 6.17 0.70
C GLY A 35 -9.52 4.90 0.26
N ARG A 36 -9.45 4.49 -1.01
CA ARG A 36 -10.04 3.24 -1.52
C ARG A 36 -9.01 2.12 -1.60
N ILE A 37 -9.35 0.93 -1.11
CA ILE A 37 -8.46 -0.24 -1.20
C ILE A 37 -8.43 -0.72 -2.66
N ILE A 38 -7.24 -0.77 -3.25
CA ILE A 38 -7.01 -1.24 -4.64
C ILE A 38 -6.06 -2.44 -4.73
N ALA A 39 -5.40 -2.81 -3.64
CA ALA A 39 -4.51 -3.95 -3.53
C ALA A 39 -4.56 -4.55 -2.11
N ARG A 40 -4.38 -5.86 -2.01
CA ARG A 40 -4.19 -6.61 -0.76
C ARG A 40 -3.19 -7.72 -1.00
N ASP A 41 -2.26 -7.93 -0.06
CA ASP A 41 -1.27 -9.00 -0.12
C ASP A 41 -0.74 -9.31 1.28
N GLN A 42 -0.19 -10.50 1.50
CA GLN A 42 0.48 -10.84 2.76
C GLN A 42 1.78 -10.04 2.93
N GLU A 43 2.45 -9.71 1.83
CA GLU A 43 3.72 -8.99 1.84
C GLU A 43 3.57 -7.50 1.50
N ARG A 44 4.12 -6.63 2.36
CA ARG A 44 4.12 -5.18 2.16
C ARG A 44 4.74 -4.76 0.81
N ALA A 45 5.78 -5.46 0.37
CA ALA A 45 6.48 -5.19 -0.87
C ALA A 45 5.60 -5.47 -2.11
N GLN A 46 4.78 -6.53 -2.06
CA GLN A 46 3.86 -6.86 -3.15
C GLN A 46 2.75 -5.82 -3.27
N VAL A 47 2.21 -5.35 -2.14
CA VAL A 47 1.26 -4.23 -2.15
C VAL A 47 1.89 -2.98 -2.74
N ALA A 48 3.09 -2.60 -2.31
CA ALA A 48 3.78 -1.43 -2.85
C ALA A 48 4.01 -1.54 -4.37
N ARG A 49 4.46 -2.72 -4.84
CA ARG A 49 4.61 -3.00 -6.27
C ARG A 49 3.29 -2.88 -7.02
N ALA A 50 2.20 -3.43 -6.48
CA ALA A 50 0.87 -3.34 -7.10
C ALA A 50 0.41 -1.88 -7.26
N LEU A 51 0.68 -1.02 -6.28
CA LEU A 51 0.36 0.41 -6.37
C LEU A 51 1.20 1.12 -7.44
N ILE A 52 2.46 0.74 -7.60
CA ILE A 52 3.35 1.32 -8.62
C ILE A 52 2.95 0.86 -10.02
N VAL A 53 2.65 -0.42 -10.21
CA VAL A 53 2.39 -1.03 -11.53
C VAL A 53 0.96 -0.75 -12.01
N ARG A 54 -0.07 -0.87 -11.16
CA ARG A 54 -1.48 -0.64 -11.55
C ARG A 54 -1.86 0.83 -11.78
N SER A 55 -0.92 1.76 -11.60
CA SER A 55 -1.14 3.20 -11.85
C SER A 55 -1.00 3.60 -13.33
N HIS A 56 -0.73 2.67 -14.24
CA HIS A 56 -0.79 2.89 -15.70
C HIS A 56 -2.06 2.25 -16.28
N PRO A 57 -3.12 3.02 -16.55
CA PRO A 57 -4.00 2.67 -17.65
C PRO A 57 -3.22 2.93 -18.95
N HIS A 58 -3.11 1.92 -19.81
CA HIS A 58 -2.90 2.16 -21.23
C HIS A 58 -4.14 2.84 -21.82
#